data_AF-A0AAU4MEV9-F1
#
_entry.id   AF-A0AAU4MEV9-F1
#
_cell.length_a   1.000
_cell.length_b   1.000
_cell.length_c   1.000
_cell.angle_alpha   90.00
_cell.angle_beta   90.00
_cell.angle_gamma   90.00
#
_symmetry.space_group_name_H-M   'P 1'
#
loop_
_entity.id
_entity.type
_entity.pdbx_description
1 polymer ?
#
loop_
_entity_poly.entity_id
_entity_poly.type
_entity_poly.pdbx_seq_one_letter_code
_entity_poly.pdbx_strand_id
1 'polypeptide(L)'
;MTSEAAKALAHGAEKMGKTLGDDVGRAVRDLYKSTGNRLKRSAENHVEHDAEHAGKIAKILDGGKKDVTHRPGNPGGSGHGAGGGGGGKGPKKYFIHDDGRVQELRDGALHDVDPKDGSGVHTILDSEHKRVQDPSASDMKKKYHARQDKNNPHEGVDSQKITEPTDLSRATEEARRANGDHGGKNYAALRYKDEAGNEFVLVGRSGDKRSHSERSIGKPLLGGREGNVRELYTERAPCQADANCNRWMGRHFEPHNPDLQVSHGVDYDNKVPQADRDFGHKAYLDRLRQDHEAGRNDGTMGTDDFDERGRELKAARDAKRKVRADKLVERGL
;
A
#
# COMPACT_ATOMS: atom_id res chain seq x y z
N MET A 1 34.35 -19.86 -1.35
CA MET A 1 34.79 -20.34 -2.68
C MET A 1 33.71 -19.99 -3.69
N THR A 2 33.96 -19.04 -4.59
CA THR A 2 33.01 -18.66 -5.65
C THR A 2 32.96 -19.77 -6.70
N SER A 3 31.74 -20.21 -7.03
CA SER A 3 31.50 -21.39 -7.86
C SER A 3 32.04 -21.22 -9.29
N GLU A 4 32.56 -22.30 -9.86
CA GLU A 4 32.99 -22.43 -11.26
C GLU A 4 31.95 -21.85 -12.26
N ALA A 5 30.67 -21.91 -11.91
CA ALA A 5 29.57 -21.32 -12.66
C ALA A 5 29.69 -19.79 -12.82
N ALA A 6 30.16 -19.08 -11.80
CA ALA A 6 30.35 -17.63 -11.85
C ALA A 6 31.51 -17.24 -12.80
N LYS A 7 32.57 -18.06 -12.86
CA LYS A 7 33.68 -17.87 -13.80
C LYS A 7 33.25 -18.16 -15.24
N ALA A 8 32.47 -19.23 -15.46
CA ALA A 8 31.93 -19.58 -16.78
C ALA A 8 30.99 -18.49 -17.32
N LEU A 9 30.15 -17.91 -16.47
CA LEU A 9 29.24 -16.82 -16.83
C LEU A 9 29.98 -15.50 -17.12
N ALA A 10 31.03 -15.19 -16.36
CA ALA A 10 31.87 -14.02 -16.62
C ALA A 10 32.58 -14.11 -17.98
N HIS A 11 33.07 -15.31 -18.32
CA HIS A 11 33.73 -15.55 -19.61
C HIS A 11 32.75 -15.49 -20.80
N GLY A 12 31.50 -15.92 -20.60
CA GLY A 12 30.42 -15.77 -21.57
C GLY A 12 30.03 -14.32 -21.80
N ALA A 13 29.93 -13.53 -20.72
CA ALA A 13 29.63 -12.10 -20.78
C ALA A 13 30.76 -11.29 -21.44
N GLU A 14 32.02 -11.67 -21.24
CA GLU A 14 33.16 -11.02 -21.89
C GLU A 14 33.19 -11.23 -23.41
N LYS A 15 32.80 -12.44 -23.88
CA LYS A 15 32.65 -12.72 -25.32
C LYS A 15 31.45 -12.00 -25.94
N MET A 16 30.32 -11.88 -25.21
CA MET A 16 29.16 -11.12 -25.68
C MET A 16 29.38 -9.59 -25.67
N GLY A 17 30.22 -9.09 -24.75
CA GLY A 17 30.57 -7.68 -24.69
C GLY A 17 31.49 -7.21 -25.84
N LYS A 18 32.21 -8.11 -26.51
CA LYS A 18 33.03 -7.78 -27.68
C LYS A 18 32.24 -7.74 -29.00
N THR A 19 31.02 -8.28 -29.03
CA THR A 19 30.16 -8.33 -30.23
C THR A 19 29.06 -7.26 -30.25
N LEU A 20 28.87 -6.54 -29.13
CA LEU A 20 27.93 -5.43 -28.99
C LEU A 20 28.74 -4.22 -28.48
N GLY A 21 28.77 -3.13 -29.26
CA GLY A 21 29.68 -2.00 -29.09
C GLY A 21 29.94 -1.50 -27.65
N ASP A 22 31.11 -0.90 -27.45
CA ASP A 22 31.80 -0.67 -26.17
C ASP A 22 30.98 -0.02 -25.05
N ASP A 23 29.95 0.77 -25.37
CA ASP A 23 29.10 1.43 -24.38
C ASP A 23 27.97 0.54 -23.85
N VAL A 24 27.46 -0.37 -24.68
CA VAL A 24 26.50 -1.40 -24.26
C VAL A 24 27.21 -2.49 -23.47
N GLY A 25 28.43 -2.85 -23.88
CA GLY A 25 29.28 -3.80 -23.16
C GLY A 25 29.66 -3.33 -21.75
N ARG A 26 29.91 -2.01 -21.56
CA ARG A 26 30.14 -1.42 -20.24
C ARG A 26 28.88 -1.42 -19.37
N ALA A 27 27.74 -0.98 -19.90
CA ALA A 27 26.49 -0.93 -19.13
C ALA A 27 26.03 -2.31 -18.64
N VAL A 28 26.18 -3.36 -19.45
CA VAL A 28 25.84 -4.74 -19.05
C VAL A 28 26.83 -5.25 -18.00
N ARG A 29 28.13 -4.99 -18.17
CA ARG A 29 29.15 -5.37 -17.19
C ARG A 29 28.94 -4.69 -15.83
N ASP A 30 28.58 -3.41 -15.84
CA ASP A 30 28.31 -2.64 -14.62
C ASP A 30 27.00 -3.07 -13.96
N LEU A 31 25.98 -3.43 -14.74
CA LEU A 31 24.74 -4.01 -14.23
C LEU A 31 25.04 -5.34 -13.52
N TYR A 32 25.75 -6.28 -14.14
CA TYR A 32 26.08 -7.58 -13.53
C TYR A 32 26.98 -7.43 -12.29
N LYS A 33 27.96 -6.54 -12.32
CA LYS A 33 28.78 -6.22 -11.13
C LYS A 33 27.94 -5.61 -10.02
N SER A 34 27.00 -4.72 -10.35
CA SER A 34 26.09 -4.12 -9.37
C SER A 34 25.14 -5.15 -8.75
N THR A 35 24.59 -6.07 -9.55
CA THR A 35 23.72 -7.16 -9.07
C THR A 35 24.49 -8.15 -8.21
N GLY A 36 25.72 -8.51 -8.60
CA GLY A 36 26.60 -9.36 -7.79
C GLY A 36 26.96 -8.73 -6.45
N ASN A 37 27.29 -7.44 -6.44
CA ASN A 37 27.58 -6.71 -5.20
C ASN A 37 26.34 -6.54 -4.30
N ARG A 38 25.13 -6.40 -4.88
CA ARG A 38 23.86 -6.33 -4.13
C ARG A 38 23.47 -7.68 -3.53
N LEU A 39 23.67 -8.78 -4.25
CA LEU A 39 23.47 -10.13 -3.70
C LEU A 39 24.45 -10.42 -2.56
N LYS A 40 25.72 -10.02 -2.72
CA LYS A 40 26.72 -10.13 -1.65
C LYS A 40 26.32 -9.30 -0.42
N ARG A 41 25.86 -8.07 -0.61
CA ARG A 41 25.40 -7.19 0.47
C ARG A 41 24.13 -7.69 1.15
N SER A 42 23.20 -8.27 0.40
CA SER A 42 22.00 -8.92 0.97
C SER A 42 22.37 -10.15 1.81
N ALA A 43 23.33 -10.96 1.36
CA ALA A 43 23.83 -12.09 2.13
C ALA A 43 24.61 -11.64 3.38
N GLU A 44 25.44 -10.59 3.27
CA GLU A 44 26.14 -9.98 4.41
C GLU A 44 25.14 -9.39 5.42
N ASN A 45 24.11 -8.68 4.95
CA ASN A 45 23.04 -8.13 5.81
C ASN A 45 22.22 -9.21 6.52
N HIS A 46 21.96 -10.36 5.88
CA HIS A 46 21.29 -11.49 6.55
C HIS A 46 22.17 -12.08 7.66
N VAL A 47 23.47 -12.21 7.41
CA VAL A 47 24.43 -12.70 8.43
C VAL A 47 24.59 -11.71 9.59
N GLU A 48 24.60 -10.41 9.31
CA GLU A 48 24.70 -9.35 10.33
C GLU A 48 23.42 -9.26 11.17
N HIS A 49 22.25 -9.33 10.53
CA HIS A 49 20.95 -9.28 11.20
C HIS A 49 20.69 -10.55 12.02
N ASP A 50 21.06 -11.74 11.53
CA ASP A 50 20.92 -12.98 12.30
C ASP A 50 21.89 -13.02 13.49
N ALA A 51 23.09 -12.42 13.37
CA ALA A 51 24.03 -12.26 14.49
C ALA A 51 23.51 -11.27 15.55
N GLU A 52 22.88 -10.16 15.15
CA GLU A 52 22.25 -9.21 16.07
C GLU A 52 21.04 -9.80 16.81
N HIS A 53 20.26 -10.65 16.13
CA HIS A 53 19.11 -11.34 16.73
C HIS A 53 19.56 -12.46 17.68
N ALA A 54 20.61 -13.22 17.32
CA ALA A 54 21.23 -14.18 18.22
C ALA A 54 21.79 -13.50 19.50
N GLY A 55 22.41 -12.33 19.36
CA GLY A 55 22.92 -11.56 20.50
C GLY A 55 21.83 -10.99 21.43
N LYS A 56 20.68 -10.59 20.87
CA LYS A 56 19.51 -10.13 21.66
C LYS A 56 18.82 -11.29 22.37
N ILE A 57 18.72 -12.46 21.74
CA ILE A 57 18.18 -13.68 22.36
C ILE A 57 19.10 -14.16 23.48
N ALA A 58 20.43 -14.12 23.29
CA ALA A 58 21.40 -14.45 24.33
C ALA A 58 21.29 -13.53 25.56
N LYS A 59 21.14 -12.21 25.37
CA LYS A 59 20.95 -11.25 26.49
C LYS A 59 19.66 -11.47 27.28
N ILE A 60 18.60 -11.94 26.62
CA ILE A 60 17.32 -12.27 27.28
C ILE A 60 17.46 -13.57 28.09
N LEU A 61 18.23 -14.53 27.60
CA LEU A 61 18.48 -15.80 28.28
C LEU A 61 19.46 -15.68 29.47
N ASP A 62 20.42 -14.75 29.40
CA ASP A 62 21.44 -14.55 30.45
C ASP A 62 21.02 -13.59 31.58
N GLY A 63 19.94 -12.81 31.41
CA GLY A 63 19.48 -11.78 32.35
C GLY A 63 18.75 -12.29 33.60
N GLY A 64 18.74 -13.59 33.87
CA GLY A 64 18.03 -14.19 35.01
C GLY A 64 18.86 -14.21 36.31
N LYS A 65 18.68 -13.19 37.17
CA LYS A 65 18.57 -13.24 38.67
C LYS A 65 19.21 -12.03 39.39
N LYS A 66 18.57 -11.66 40.51
CA LYS A 66 18.97 -10.77 41.65
C LYS A 66 18.60 -9.29 41.49
N ASP A 67 18.12 -8.55 42.48
CA ASP A 67 17.62 -8.81 43.85
C ASP A 67 16.85 -7.56 44.31
N VAL A 68 16.03 -7.72 45.34
CA VAL A 68 15.10 -6.73 45.91
C VAL A 68 15.78 -5.87 46.97
N THR A 69 15.58 -4.54 47.00
CA THR A 69 15.68 -3.74 48.25
C THR A 69 14.75 -2.51 48.25
N HIS A 70 14.23 -2.20 49.45
CA HIS A 70 13.15 -1.28 49.78
C HIS A 70 13.65 0.02 50.48
N ARG A 71 12.91 1.13 50.28
CA ARG A 71 12.62 2.31 51.19
C ARG A 71 13.66 3.45 51.39
N PRO A 72 13.29 4.66 51.92
CA PRO A 72 11.94 5.24 52.22
C PRO A 72 11.68 6.74 51.85
N GLY A 73 10.39 7.06 51.61
CA GLY A 73 9.54 8.24 51.95
C GLY A 73 10.02 9.72 52.01
N ASN A 74 9.21 10.63 51.44
CA ASN A 74 8.55 11.75 52.15
C ASN A 74 7.32 12.29 51.35
N PRO A 75 6.34 12.99 51.97
CA PRO A 75 4.93 12.94 51.59
C PRO A 75 4.33 14.26 51.05
N GLY A 76 3.10 14.17 50.55
CA GLY A 76 2.08 15.23 50.68
C GLY A 76 1.80 16.03 49.41
N GLY A 77 0.64 15.76 48.80
CA GLY A 77 0.13 16.54 47.67
C GLY A 77 -1.11 15.91 47.05
N SER A 78 -2.21 15.88 47.80
CA SER A 78 -3.53 15.48 47.30
C SER A 78 -4.00 16.44 46.21
N GLY A 79 -4.07 15.96 44.97
CA GLY A 79 -4.69 16.65 43.85
C GLY A 79 -5.51 15.67 43.02
N HIS A 80 -6.83 15.80 43.08
CA HIS A 80 -7.76 15.12 42.21
C HIS A 80 -7.56 15.58 40.75
N GLY A 81 -7.27 14.64 39.84
CA GLY A 81 -7.25 14.92 38.41
C GLY A 81 -6.71 13.78 37.55
N ALA A 82 -7.46 13.43 36.51
CA ALA A 82 -7.05 12.76 35.27
C ALA A 82 -6.61 11.28 35.32
N GLY A 83 -7.47 10.41 34.78
CA GLY A 83 -7.06 9.20 34.06
C GLY A 83 -7.68 9.27 32.65
N GLY A 84 -6.98 9.07 31.53
CA GLY A 84 -5.62 8.60 31.33
C GLY A 84 -4.91 9.34 30.21
N GLY A 85 -3.60 9.50 30.40
CA GLY A 85 -2.68 9.91 29.35
C GLY A 85 -2.26 8.71 28.51
N GLY A 86 -2.19 8.94 27.20
CA GLY A 86 -1.42 8.16 26.24
C GLY A 86 -1.02 9.09 25.11
N GLY A 87 0.27 9.37 24.98
CA GLY A 87 0.83 10.34 24.04
C GLY A 87 0.34 10.14 22.59
N GLY A 88 0.12 11.27 21.90
CA GLY A 88 -0.56 11.37 20.61
C GLY A 88 -0.13 10.34 19.57
N LYS A 89 -0.94 9.30 19.41
CA LYS A 89 -0.91 8.40 18.26
C LYS A 89 -2.24 8.56 17.53
N GLY A 90 -2.18 8.81 16.23
CA GLY A 90 -3.37 8.87 15.36
C GLY A 90 -4.17 7.55 15.40
N PRO A 91 -5.29 7.47 14.66
CA PRO A 91 -6.17 6.31 14.70
C PRO A 91 -5.44 5.01 14.35
N LYS A 92 -5.90 3.90 14.94
CA LYS A 92 -5.41 2.56 14.58
C LYS A 92 -5.71 2.27 13.12
N LYS A 93 -4.79 1.56 12.46
CA LYS A 93 -4.90 1.17 11.05
C LYS A 93 -5.17 -0.31 10.96
N TYR A 94 -6.02 -0.70 10.03
CA TYR A 94 -6.36 -2.09 9.78
C TYR A 94 -6.25 -2.40 8.30
N PHE A 95 -5.84 -3.61 7.97
CA PHE A 95 -5.84 -4.13 6.62
C PHE A 95 -6.90 -5.21 6.46
N ILE A 96 -7.72 -5.08 5.42
CA ILE A 96 -8.67 -6.12 5.01
C ILE A 96 -8.11 -6.97 3.87
N HIS A 97 -8.01 -8.27 4.14
CA HIS A 97 -7.59 -9.28 3.17
C HIS A 97 -8.70 -9.61 2.18
N ASP A 98 -8.35 -10.23 1.05
CA ASP A 98 -9.33 -10.59 0.00
C ASP A 98 -10.35 -11.66 0.50
N ASP A 99 -10.03 -12.43 1.53
CA ASP A 99 -10.98 -13.35 2.16
C ASP A 99 -11.84 -12.69 3.25
N GLY A 100 -11.72 -11.38 3.44
CA GLY A 100 -12.46 -10.60 4.43
C GLY A 100 -11.84 -10.57 5.82
N ARG A 101 -10.77 -11.32 6.08
CA ARG A 101 -10.05 -11.27 7.36
C ARG A 101 -9.47 -9.87 7.59
N VAL A 102 -9.51 -9.39 8.82
CA VAL A 102 -8.95 -8.09 9.21
C VAL A 102 -7.76 -8.28 10.15
N GLN A 103 -6.70 -7.49 9.93
CA GLN A 103 -5.52 -7.44 10.79
C GLN A 103 -5.16 -6.00 11.11
N GLU A 104 -4.66 -5.74 12.32
CA GLU A 104 -4.08 -4.45 12.71
C GLU A 104 -2.76 -4.25 11.97
N LEU A 105 -2.60 -3.08 11.36
CA LEU A 105 -1.35 -2.63 10.75
C LEU A 105 -0.60 -1.78 11.78
N ARG A 106 0.46 -2.36 12.34
CA ARG A 106 1.27 -1.75 13.40
C ARG A 106 2.74 -2.05 13.18
N ASP A 107 3.57 -1.03 13.35
CA ASP A 107 5.03 -1.13 13.25
C ASP A 107 5.51 -1.77 11.93
N GLY A 108 4.80 -1.49 10.82
CA GLY A 108 5.11 -2.04 9.51
C GLY A 108 4.77 -3.52 9.32
N ALA A 109 4.05 -4.14 10.25
CA ALA A 109 3.63 -5.53 10.19
C ALA A 109 2.12 -5.70 10.41
N LEU A 110 1.60 -6.87 10.01
CA LEU A 110 0.20 -7.25 10.20
C LEU A 110 0.07 -8.12 11.46
N HIS A 111 -0.85 -7.73 12.34
CA HIS A 111 -1.14 -8.42 13.59
C HIS A 111 -2.62 -8.79 13.66
N ASP A 112 -2.94 -9.85 14.38
CA ASP A 112 -4.35 -10.15 14.64
C ASP A 112 -5.00 -9.05 15.49
N VAL A 113 -6.27 -8.74 15.19
CA VAL A 113 -7.03 -7.74 15.93
C VAL A 113 -7.18 -8.20 17.38
N ASP A 114 -6.77 -7.33 18.32
CA ASP A 114 -6.92 -7.56 19.74
C ASP A 114 -8.41 -7.73 20.09
N PRO A 115 -8.82 -8.83 20.76
CA PRO A 115 -10.19 -9.01 21.22
C PRO A 115 -10.72 -7.87 22.10
N LYS A 116 -9.84 -7.10 22.75
CA LYS A 116 -10.17 -5.95 23.58
C LYS A 116 -9.98 -4.62 22.86
N ASP A 117 -9.82 -4.64 21.54
CA ASP A 117 -9.64 -3.43 20.76
C ASP A 117 -10.85 -2.49 20.91
N GLY A 118 -10.59 -1.25 21.34
CA GLY A 118 -11.59 -0.21 21.55
C GLY A 118 -11.72 0.79 20.40
N SER A 119 -11.12 0.54 19.23
CA SER A 119 -11.15 1.50 18.10
C SER A 119 -12.46 1.48 17.33
N GLY A 120 -13.41 0.61 17.69
CA GLY A 120 -14.65 0.40 16.95
C GLY A 120 -14.55 -0.58 15.77
N VAL A 121 -13.36 -1.14 15.47
CA VAL A 121 -13.19 -2.08 14.35
C VAL A 121 -14.06 -3.32 14.47
N HIS A 122 -14.33 -3.79 15.70
CA HIS A 122 -15.20 -4.96 15.93
C HIS A 122 -16.63 -4.74 15.44
N THR A 123 -17.08 -3.49 15.26
CA THR A 123 -18.42 -3.20 14.74
C THR A 123 -18.64 -3.63 13.30
N ILE A 124 -17.55 -3.87 12.54
CA ILE A 124 -17.60 -4.32 11.14
C ILE A 124 -17.22 -5.80 10.99
N LEU A 125 -16.86 -6.49 12.08
CA LEU A 125 -16.42 -7.88 12.06
C LEU A 125 -17.54 -8.81 12.50
N ASP A 126 -17.61 -10.01 11.91
CA ASP A 126 -18.35 -11.12 12.48
C ASP A 126 -17.69 -11.57 13.79
N SER A 127 -18.50 -12.07 14.72
CA SER A 127 -18.06 -12.47 16.05
C SER A 127 -17.30 -13.80 16.07
N GLU A 128 -17.41 -14.60 15.00
CA GLU A 128 -16.93 -15.99 14.98
C GLU A 128 -15.57 -16.15 14.27
N HIS A 129 -15.43 -15.55 13.10
CA HIS A 129 -14.30 -15.70 12.19
C HIS A 129 -13.45 -14.43 12.08
N LYS A 130 -13.85 -13.32 12.73
CA LYS A 130 -13.20 -12.01 12.67
C LYS A 130 -13.02 -11.53 11.22
N ARG A 131 -13.96 -11.90 10.34
CA ARG A 131 -14.04 -11.39 8.98
C ARG A 131 -15.04 -10.26 8.91
N VAL A 132 -14.92 -9.42 7.91
CA VAL A 132 -15.91 -8.35 7.74
C VAL A 132 -17.30 -8.89 7.42
N GLN A 133 -18.31 -8.18 7.92
CA GLN A 133 -19.71 -8.42 7.60
C GLN A 133 -20.07 -7.67 6.30
N ASP A 134 -19.84 -8.31 5.16
CA ASP A 134 -20.29 -7.75 3.88
C ASP A 134 -21.79 -7.99 3.66
N PRO A 135 -22.50 -7.09 2.95
CA PRO A 135 -23.82 -7.38 2.42
C PRO A 135 -23.82 -8.63 1.53
N SER A 136 -24.94 -9.34 1.53
CA SER A 136 -25.09 -10.54 0.70
C SER A 136 -24.89 -10.22 -0.79
N ALA A 137 -24.48 -11.21 -1.60
CA ALA A 137 -24.38 -11.03 -3.05
C ALA A 137 -25.71 -10.57 -3.69
N SER A 138 -26.84 -10.98 -3.09
CA SER A 138 -28.17 -10.53 -3.51
C SER A 138 -28.39 -9.05 -3.24
N ASP A 139 -28.02 -8.58 -2.05
CA ASP A 139 -28.11 -7.16 -1.68
C ASP A 139 -27.14 -6.31 -2.50
N MET A 140 -25.92 -6.79 -2.73
CA MET A 140 -24.96 -6.11 -3.62
C MET A 140 -25.52 -5.93 -5.03
N LYS A 141 -26.28 -6.91 -5.54
CA LYS A 141 -26.89 -6.86 -6.87
C LYS A 141 -28.16 -6.01 -6.93
N LYS A 142 -28.96 -5.99 -5.86
CA LYS A 142 -30.29 -5.36 -5.83
C LYS A 142 -30.30 -3.96 -5.22
N LYS A 143 -29.58 -3.77 -4.12
CA LYS A 143 -29.61 -2.55 -3.30
C LYS A 143 -28.35 -1.72 -3.52
N TYR A 144 -27.18 -2.35 -3.44
CA TYR A 144 -25.89 -1.66 -3.43
C TYR A 144 -25.18 -1.64 -4.79
N HIS A 145 -25.97 -1.64 -5.87
CA HIS A 145 -25.44 -1.59 -7.23
C HIS A 145 -25.15 -0.14 -7.66
N ALA A 146 -24.20 0.05 -8.57
CA ALA A 146 -23.90 1.35 -9.20
C ALA A 146 -24.24 1.35 -10.70
N ARG A 147 -25.34 0.69 -11.07
CA ARG A 147 -25.88 0.76 -12.43
C ARG A 147 -26.14 2.22 -12.79
N GLN A 148 -25.87 2.58 -14.03
CA GLN A 148 -26.05 3.93 -14.53
C GLN A 148 -27.52 4.34 -14.43
N ASP A 149 -27.76 5.50 -13.83
CA ASP A 149 -29.05 6.17 -13.88
C ASP A 149 -29.03 7.16 -15.06
N LYS A 150 -29.99 7.01 -15.97
CA LYS A 150 -30.12 7.91 -17.13
C LYS A 150 -30.55 9.31 -16.73
N ASN A 151 -31.23 9.44 -15.60
CA ASN A 151 -31.73 10.72 -15.08
C ASN A 151 -30.68 11.44 -14.21
N ASN A 152 -29.60 10.75 -13.82
CA ASN A 152 -28.49 11.33 -13.08
C ASN A 152 -27.14 10.88 -13.68
N PRO A 153 -26.79 11.36 -14.89
CA PRO A 153 -25.59 10.91 -15.60
C PRO A 153 -24.27 11.37 -14.94
N HIS A 154 -24.32 12.37 -14.06
CA HIS A 154 -23.17 12.94 -13.37
C HIS A 154 -23.01 12.42 -11.93
N GLU A 155 -23.79 11.40 -11.55
CA GLU A 155 -23.68 10.80 -10.22
C GLU A 155 -22.29 10.22 -9.96
N GLY A 156 -21.69 10.64 -8.86
CA GLY A 156 -20.40 10.18 -8.38
C GLY A 156 -19.72 11.21 -7.49
N VAL A 157 -18.73 10.73 -6.74
CA VAL A 157 -17.85 11.57 -5.95
C VAL A 157 -16.93 12.40 -6.83
N ASP A 158 -16.70 13.64 -6.41
CA ASP A 158 -15.58 14.42 -6.90
C ASP A 158 -14.32 14.03 -6.12
N SER A 159 -13.28 13.57 -6.81
CA SER A 159 -12.05 13.11 -6.17
C SER A 159 -10.91 14.06 -6.46
N GLN A 160 -10.24 14.52 -5.40
CA GLN A 160 -9.15 15.48 -5.50
C GLN A 160 -7.79 14.78 -5.54
N LYS A 161 -6.94 15.15 -6.50
CA LYS A 161 -5.57 14.63 -6.60
C LYS A 161 -4.73 15.19 -5.46
N ILE A 162 -3.99 14.33 -4.76
CA ILE A 162 -3.08 14.78 -3.70
C ILE A 162 -1.77 15.30 -4.30
N THR A 163 -1.22 16.35 -3.70
CA THR A 163 0.06 16.96 -4.09
C THR A 163 1.14 16.78 -3.02
N GLU A 164 0.83 16.07 -1.94
CA GLU A 164 1.75 15.69 -0.87
C GLU A 164 1.22 14.44 -0.16
N PRO A 165 2.08 13.64 0.49
CA PRO A 165 1.65 12.47 1.25
C PRO A 165 0.66 12.81 2.37
N THR A 166 -0.50 12.15 2.35
CA THR A 166 -1.52 12.20 3.41
C THR A 166 -1.43 11.01 4.36
N ASP A 167 -2.10 11.07 5.51
CA ASP A 167 -2.18 9.94 6.45
C ASP A 167 -2.76 8.67 5.82
N LEU A 168 -3.79 8.82 4.98
CA LEU A 168 -4.41 7.69 4.30
C LEU A 168 -3.50 7.11 3.21
N SER A 169 -2.79 7.95 2.46
CA SER A 169 -1.80 7.47 1.48
C SER A 169 -0.65 6.72 2.17
N ARG A 170 -0.11 7.24 3.28
CA ARG A 170 0.88 6.55 4.10
C ARG A 170 0.36 5.21 4.64
N ALA A 171 -0.91 5.14 5.04
CA ALA A 171 -1.51 3.89 5.49
C ALA A 171 -1.59 2.84 4.36
N THR A 172 -1.88 3.26 3.12
CA THR A 172 -1.83 2.34 1.97
C THR A 172 -0.42 1.82 1.70
N GLU A 173 0.60 2.69 1.77
CA GLU A 173 1.99 2.33 1.55
C GLU A 173 2.54 1.41 2.65
N GLU A 174 2.18 1.68 3.91
CA GLU A 174 2.52 0.80 5.02
C GLU A 174 1.85 -0.58 4.87
N ALA A 175 0.60 -0.64 4.42
CA ALA A 175 -0.06 -1.92 4.15
C ALA A 175 0.60 -2.67 2.99
N ARG A 176 1.03 -1.97 1.94
CA ARG A 176 1.83 -2.57 0.86
C ARG A 176 3.13 -3.15 1.39
N ARG A 177 3.87 -2.37 2.20
CA ARG A 177 5.13 -2.81 2.81
C ARG A 177 4.93 -4.06 3.65
N ALA A 178 3.94 -4.05 4.54
CA ALA A 178 3.63 -5.18 5.41
C ALA A 178 3.23 -6.45 4.64
N ASN A 179 2.64 -6.29 3.45
CA ASN A 179 2.28 -7.40 2.55
C ASN A 179 3.39 -7.76 1.54
N GLY A 180 4.49 -7.00 1.46
CA GLY A 180 5.48 -7.12 0.38
C GLY A 180 4.89 -6.89 -1.02
N ASP A 181 3.82 -6.09 -1.15
CA ASP A 181 3.08 -5.90 -2.40
C ASP A 181 3.44 -4.58 -3.10
N HIS A 182 4.40 -4.66 -4.02
CA HIS A 182 4.71 -3.62 -5.00
C HIS A 182 4.18 -3.97 -6.40
N GLY A 183 3.13 -4.78 -6.46
CA GLY A 183 2.46 -5.19 -7.69
C GLY A 183 1.38 -4.19 -8.13
N GLY A 184 0.86 -4.40 -9.34
CA GLY A 184 -0.07 -3.48 -10.02
C GLY A 184 -1.51 -3.46 -9.48
N LYS A 185 -1.81 -4.11 -8.36
CA LYS A 185 -3.12 -3.98 -7.69
C LYS A 185 -3.28 -2.58 -7.15
N ASN A 186 -4.51 -2.10 -7.00
CA ASN A 186 -4.79 -0.78 -6.42
C ASN A 186 -5.03 -0.93 -4.92
N TYR A 187 -4.54 0.01 -4.11
CA TYR A 187 -4.87 0.13 -2.70
C TYR A 187 -5.75 1.37 -2.47
N ALA A 188 -6.60 1.28 -1.45
CA ALA A 188 -7.39 2.40 -0.94
C ALA A 188 -7.43 2.33 0.58
N ALA A 189 -7.64 3.49 1.19
CA ALA A 189 -7.82 3.63 2.63
C ALA A 189 -9.00 4.56 2.91
N LEU A 190 -9.73 4.30 3.98
CA LEU A 190 -10.76 5.22 4.48
C LEU A 190 -10.55 5.52 5.96
N ARG A 191 -10.98 6.70 6.40
CA ARG A 191 -11.08 7.08 7.81
C ARG A 191 -12.52 6.90 8.26
N TYR A 192 -12.72 6.08 9.28
CA TYR A 192 -14.00 5.86 9.94
C TYR A 192 -14.02 6.60 11.28
N LYS A 193 -15.13 7.28 11.56
CA LYS A 193 -15.38 7.90 12.87
C LYS A 193 -16.87 7.86 13.21
N ASP A 194 -17.22 7.12 14.26
CA ASP A 194 -18.60 7.00 14.76
C ASP A 194 -18.97 8.10 15.77
N GLU A 195 -20.25 8.11 16.15
CA GLU A 195 -20.82 9.06 17.11
C GLU A 195 -20.26 8.92 18.53
N ALA A 196 -19.79 7.72 18.90
CA ALA A 196 -19.13 7.47 20.18
C ALA A 196 -17.68 7.99 20.19
N GLY A 197 -17.18 8.50 19.06
CA GLY A 197 -15.84 9.02 18.91
C GLY A 197 -14.79 7.94 18.63
N ASN A 198 -15.20 6.69 18.37
CA ASN A 198 -14.28 5.64 17.96
C ASN A 198 -13.79 5.94 16.54
N GLU A 199 -12.48 5.81 16.32
CA GLU A 199 -11.86 6.18 15.06
C GLU A 199 -10.83 5.11 14.63
N PHE A 200 -10.88 4.75 13.35
CA PHE A 200 -9.88 3.87 12.73
C PHE A 200 -9.70 4.17 11.24
N VAL A 201 -8.56 3.73 10.71
CA VAL A 201 -8.29 3.71 9.27
C VAL A 201 -8.41 2.27 8.77
N LEU A 202 -9.20 2.06 7.72
CA LEU A 202 -9.33 0.76 7.06
C LEU A 202 -8.68 0.82 5.68
N VAL A 203 -7.71 -0.05 5.45
CA VAL A 203 -6.94 -0.17 4.23
C VAL A 203 -7.29 -1.48 3.53
N GLY A 204 -7.47 -1.45 2.22
CA GLY A 204 -7.73 -2.64 1.43
C GLY A 204 -7.19 -2.50 0.03
N ARG A 205 -7.06 -3.63 -0.65
CA ARG A 205 -6.60 -3.69 -2.05
C ARG A 205 -7.65 -4.28 -2.96
N SER A 206 -7.47 -4.08 -4.26
CA SER A 206 -8.25 -4.81 -5.26
C SER A 206 -7.94 -6.32 -5.22
N GLY A 207 -8.97 -7.13 -5.42
CA GLY A 207 -8.88 -8.59 -5.36
C GLY A 207 -10.07 -9.27 -6.02
N ASP A 208 -9.92 -10.56 -6.28
CA ASP A 208 -10.91 -11.34 -7.04
C ASP A 208 -12.19 -11.53 -6.24
N LYS A 209 -12.08 -11.68 -4.91
CA LYS A 209 -13.22 -11.89 -4.03
C LYS A 209 -13.84 -10.57 -3.56
N ARG A 210 -13.03 -9.52 -3.36
CA ARG A 210 -13.52 -8.23 -2.83
C ARG A 210 -13.73 -7.13 -3.87
N SER A 211 -13.42 -7.37 -5.15
CA SER A 211 -13.52 -6.39 -6.25
C SER A 211 -12.49 -5.27 -6.11
N HIS A 212 -12.79 -4.07 -6.62
CA HIS A 212 -11.90 -2.90 -6.54
C HIS A 212 -11.69 -2.47 -5.08
N SER A 213 -10.55 -1.86 -4.80
CA SER A 213 -10.12 -1.46 -3.45
C SER A 213 -11.14 -0.61 -2.70
N GLU A 214 -11.77 0.35 -3.36
CA GLU A 214 -12.76 1.27 -2.79
C GLU A 214 -14.01 0.50 -2.34
N ARG A 215 -14.46 -0.46 -3.17
CA ARG A 215 -15.54 -1.38 -2.81
C ARG A 215 -15.12 -2.37 -1.73
N SER A 216 -13.86 -2.82 -1.74
CA SER A 216 -13.32 -3.76 -0.76
C SER A 216 -13.42 -3.20 0.67
N ILE A 217 -13.05 -1.93 0.85
CA ILE A 217 -13.13 -1.23 2.14
C ILE A 217 -14.50 -0.64 2.45
N GLY A 218 -15.30 -0.30 1.43
CA GLY A 218 -16.62 0.31 1.64
C GLY A 218 -17.73 -0.70 1.95
N LYS A 219 -17.70 -1.92 1.37
CA LYS A 219 -18.77 -2.93 1.57
C LYS A 219 -19.13 -3.19 3.04
N PRO A 220 -18.16 -3.36 3.97
CA PRO A 220 -18.46 -3.62 5.38
C PRO A 220 -19.22 -2.49 6.08
N LEU A 221 -19.27 -1.30 5.48
CA LEU A 221 -19.89 -0.11 6.04
C LEU A 221 -21.31 0.13 5.53
N LEU A 222 -21.76 -0.65 4.55
CA LEU A 222 -23.12 -0.55 4.03
C LEU A 222 -24.15 -1.07 5.04
N GLY A 223 -25.34 -0.46 5.03
CA GLY A 223 -26.47 -0.86 5.86
C GLY A 223 -26.53 -0.18 7.22
N GLY A 224 -25.97 1.02 7.36
CA GLY A 224 -26.12 1.87 8.55
C GLY A 224 -24.83 2.50 9.08
N ARG A 225 -23.69 2.37 8.38
CA ARG A 225 -22.40 2.94 8.81
C ARG A 225 -21.78 3.86 7.75
N GLU A 226 -22.47 4.11 6.65
CA GLU A 226 -21.99 4.89 5.52
C GLU A 226 -21.65 6.33 5.94
N GLY A 227 -22.49 6.94 6.79
CA GLY A 227 -22.31 8.31 7.29
C GLY A 227 -21.11 8.49 8.24
N ASN A 228 -20.49 7.39 8.68
CA ASN A 228 -19.32 7.44 9.56
C ASN A 228 -17.99 7.47 8.79
N VAL A 229 -18.01 7.34 7.46
CA VAL A 229 -16.81 7.50 6.63
C VAL A 229 -16.53 8.98 6.40
N ARG A 230 -15.38 9.47 6.88
CA ARG A 230 -15.02 10.89 6.81
C ARG A 230 -14.16 11.24 5.61
N GLU A 231 -13.20 10.37 5.31
CA GLU A 231 -12.24 10.54 4.23
C GLU A 231 -12.03 9.20 3.53
N LEU A 232 -11.80 9.24 2.23
CA LEU A 232 -11.39 8.10 1.42
C LEU A 232 -10.25 8.52 0.49
N TYR A 233 -9.20 7.72 0.46
CA TYR A 233 -8.08 7.84 -0.45
C TYR A 233 -7.96 6.58 -1.30
N THR A 234 -7.66 6.75 -2.59
CA THR A 234 -7.35 5.65 -3.52
C THR A 234 -6.08 5.98 -4.29
N GLU A 235 -5.20 5.01 -4.53
CA GLU A 235 -3.95 5.31 -5.25
C GLU A 235 -4.18 5.79 -6.67
N ARG A 236 -5.25 5.34 -7.32
CA ARG A 236 -5.70 5.76 -8.64
C ARG A 236 -7.06 6.44 -8.54
N ALA A 237 -7.32 7.43 -9.39
CA ALA A 237 -8.64 8.06 -9.46
C ALA A 237 -9.76 7.00 -9.58
N PRO A 238 -10.89 7.14 -8.87
CA PRO A 238 -11.94 6.13 -8.85
C PRO A 238 -12.48 5.81 -10.25
N CYS A 239 -12.54 4.52 -10.58
CA CYS A 239 -12.94 4.10 -11.93
C CYS A 239 -14.38 4.49 -12.31
N GLN A 240 -14.60 4.78 -13.60
CA GLN A 240 -15.83 5.35 -14.16
C GLN A 240 -16.63 4.39 -15.07
N ALA A 241 -16.15 3.16 -15.25
CA ALA A 241 -16.76 2.09 -16.05
C ALA A 241 -17.08 0.88 -15.17
N ASP A 242 -17.77 -0.16 -15.64
CA ASP A 242 -18.09 -1.45 -15.01
C ASP A 242 -18.18 -1.51 -13.46
N ALA A 243 -17.06 -1.52 -12.74
CA ALA A 243 -17.05 -1.45 -11.27
C ALA A 243 -17.59 -0.11 -10.74
N ASN A 244 -17.44 0.98 -11.49
CA ASN A 244 -18.01 2.30 -11.29
C ASN A 244 -17.80 2.80 -9.85
N CYS A 245 -16.56 2.69 -9.34
CA CYS A 245 -16.23 3.08 -7.97
C CYS A 245 -16.64 4.52 -7.67
N ASN A 246 -16.42 5.43 -8.62
CA ASN A 246 -16.82 6.83 -8.50
C ASN A 246 -18.34 6.94 -8.17
N ARG A 247 -19.19 6.45 -9.08
CA ARG A 247 -20.65 6.43 -8.90
C ARG A 247 -21.09 5.66 -7.66
N TRP A 248 -20.44 4.53 -7.38
CA TRP A 248 -20.81 3.69 -6.26
C TRP A 248 -20.59 4.39 -4.92
N MET A 249 -19.45 5.09 -4.76
CA MET A 249 -19.21 5.89 -3.58
C MET A 249 -20.20 7.05 -3.48
N GLY A 250 -20.45 7.75 -4.60
CA GLY A 250 -21.37 8.90 -4.60
C GLY A 250 -22.81 8.50 -4.31
N ARG A 251 -23.23 7.31 -4.74
CA ARG A 251 -24.57 6.80 -4.46
C ARG A 251 -24.77 6.37 -3.01
N HIS A 252 -23.76 5.75 -2.40
CA HIS A 252 -23.94 5.03 -1.13
C HIS A 252 -23.33 5.74 0.08
N PHE A 253 -22.40 6.68 -0.11
CA PHE A 253 -21.75 7.37 1.01
C PHE A 253 -22.11 8.86 1.08
N GLU A 254 -22.06 9.60 -0.03
CA GLU A 254 -22.35 11.05 -0.03
C GLU A 254 -23.73 11.42 0.52
N PRO A 255 -24.83 10.68 0.27
CA PRO A 255 -26.14 11.02 0.85
C PRO A 255 -26.18 10.90 2.38
N HIS A 256 -25.26 10.09 2.94
CA HIS A 256 -25.14 9.86 4.38
C HIS A 256 -24.05 10.72 5.02
N ASN A 257 -23.07 11.18 4.25
CA ASN A 257 -22.07 12.15 4.65
C ASN A 257 -21.75 13.09 3.47
N PRO A 258 -22.45 14.24 3.36
CA PRO A 258 -22.21 15.20 2.27
C PRO A 258 -20.84 15.87 2.36
N ASP A 259 -20.16 15.78 3.52
CA ASP A 259 -18.81 16.30 3.74
C ASP A 259 -17.73 15.23 3.48
N LEU A 260 -18.08 14.10 2.86
CA LEU A 260 -17.13 13.05 2.51
C LEU A 260 -16.03 13.61 1.59
N GLN A 261 -14.79 13.54 2.05
CA GLN A 261 -13.64 13.91 1.24
C GLN A 261 -13.09 12.69 0.51
N VAL A 262 -13.05 12.75 -0.82
CA VAL A 262 -12.43 11.70 -1.63
C VAL A 262 -11.18 12.25 -2.31
N SER A 263 -10.07 11.53 -2.18
CA SER A 263 -8.79 11.91 -2.78
C SER A 263 -8.14 10.76 -3.53
N HIS A 264 -7.24 11.09 -4.45
CA HIS A 264 -6.48 10.09 -5.20
C HIS A 264 -5.02 10.46 -5.44
N GLY A 265 -4.20 9.46 -5.76
CA GLY A 265 -2.78 9.64 -6.06
C GLY A 265 -2.48 10.00 -7.51
N VAL A 266 -2.80 9.09 -8.42
CA VAL A 266 -2.57 9.24 -9.86
C VAL A 266 -3.87 9.25 -10.64
N ASP A 267 -3.85 9.95 -11.77
CA ASP A 267 -4.99 10.03 -12.67
C ASP A 267 -5.32 8.65 -13.25
N TYR A 268 -6.61 8.41 -13.50
CA TYR A 268 -7.07 7.15 -14.06
C TYR A 268 -8.34 7.37 -14.89
N ASP A 269 -8.24 7.08 -16.19
CA ASP A 269 -9.36 7.17 -17.12
C ASP A 269 -9.57 5.81 -17.81
N ASN A 270 -10.74 5.22 -17.59
CA ASN A 270 -11.13 3.97 -18.22
C ASN A 270 -11.29 4.04 -19.75
N LYS A 271 -11.43 5.24 -20.33
CA LYS A 271 -11.53 5.46 -21.78
C LYS A 271 -10.17 5.37 -22.47
N VAL A 272 -9.09 5.49 -21.72
CA VAL A 272 -7.72 5.38 -22.22
C VAL A 272 -7.31 3.90 -22.26
N PRO A 273 -6.59 3.43 -23.30
CA PRO A 273 -6.10 2.05 -23.37
C PRO A 273 -5.33 1.65 -22.11
N GLN A 274 -5.45 0.38 -21.69
CA GLN A 274 -4.86 -0.07 -20.43
C GLN A 274 -3.37 0.19 -20.32
N ALA A 275 -2.64 0.03 -21.43
CA ALA A 275 -1.22 0.32 -21.48
C ALA A 275 -0.95 1.75 -20.99
N ASP A 276 -1.77 2.70 -21.44
CA ASP A 276 -1.57 4.14 -21.28
C ASP A 276 -2.14 4.69 -19.97
N ARG A 277 -3.24 4.11 -19.46
CA ARG A 277 -3.87 4.55 -18.20
C ARG A 277 -3.13 4.15 -16.92
N ASP A 278 -2.26 3.14 -16.97
CA ASP A 278 -1.58 2.60 -15.79
C ASP A 278 -0.16 3.15 -15.58
N PHE A 279 0.36 4.02 -16.46
CA PHE A 279 1.78 4.43 -16.39
C PHE A 279 2.10 5.28 -15.17
N GLY A 280 1.19 6.17 -14.75
CA GLY A 280 1.39 6.95 -13.54
C GLY A 280 1.53 6.06 -12.31
N HIS A 281 0.61 5.10 -12.16
CA HIS A 281 0.66 4.13 -11.06
C HIS A 281 1.92 3.26 -11.10
N LYS A 282 2.37 2.84 -12.28
CA LYS A 282 3.64 2.10 -12.42
C LYS A 282 4.84 2.92 -11.98
N ALA A 283 4.90 4.20 -12.36
CA ALA A 283 5.98 5.09 -11.93
C ALA A 283 5.99 5.27 -10.41
N TYR A 284 4.81 5.45 -9.81
CA TYR A 284 4.65 5.47 -8.35
C TYR A 284 5.13 4.17 -7.70
N LEU A 285 4.69 3.00 -8.17
CA LEU A 285 5.09 1.71 -7.58
C LEU A 285 6.59 1.44 -7.69
N ASP A 286 7.21 1.84 -8.80
CA ASP A 286 8.65 1.73 -9.00
C ASP A 286 9.42 2.62 -8.01
N ARG A 287 8.91 3.83 -7.73
CA ARG A 287 9.48 4.73 -6.72
C ARG A 287 9.25 4.22 -5.30
N LEU A 288 8.04 3.77 -4.98
CA LEU A 288 7.67 3.21 -3.69
C LEU A 288 8.57 2.02 -3.32
N ARG A 289 8.87 1.16 -4.30
CA ARG A 289 9.81 0.04 -4.09
C ARG A 289 11.19 0.55 -3.71
N GLN A 290 11.72 1.55 -4.42
CA GLN A 290 13.03 2.13 -4.14
C GLN A 290 13.07 2.83 -2.77
N ASP A 291 11.99 3.50 -2.38
CA ASP A 291 11.88 4.15 -1.08
C ASP A 291 11.87 3.11 0.04
N HIS A 292 11.05 2.06 -0.06
CA HIS A 292 11.03 0.96 0.92
C HIS A 292 12.37 0.22 1.01
N GLU A 293 13.03 -0.10 -0.13
CA GLU A 293 14.35 -0.73 -0.17
C GLU A 293 15.44 0.14 0.50
N ALA A 294 15.26 1.47 0.48
CA ALA A 294 16.15 2.42 1.14
C ALA A 294 15.74 2.75 2.59
N GLY A 295 14.70 2.11 3.12
CA GLY A 295 14.17 2.38 4.46
C GLY A 295 13.40 3.70 4.60
N ARG A 296 13.05 4.36 3.48
CA ARG A 296 12.21 5.56 3.46
C ARG A 296 10.74 5.17 3.49
N ASN A 297 10.05 5.59 4.54
CA ASN A 297 8.68 5.17 4.88
C ASN A 297 7.78 6.38 5.23
N ASP A 298 8.21 7.58 4.85
CA ASP A 298 7.57 8.89 5.11
C ASP A 298 6.41 9.20 4.15
N GLY A 299 6.26 8.42 3.09
CA GLY A 299 5.20 8.56 2.10
C GLY A 299 5.77 8.91 0.73
N THR A 300 5.34 8.19 -0.29
CA THR A 300 5.80 8.33 -1.68
C THR A 300 4.79 9.07 -2.53
N MET A 301 3.50 8.72 -2.42
CA MET A 301 2.47 9.32 -3.25
C MET A 301 2.35 10.82 -3.00
N GLY A 302 2.27 11.60 -4.09
CA GLY A 302 2.19 13.06 -4.04
C GLY A 302 3.55 13.75 -3.91
N THR A 303 4.66 13.01 -3.73
CA THR A 303 6.01 13.63 -3.70
C THR A 303 6.54 14.02 -5.07
N ASP A 304 5.90 13.56 -6.14
CA ASP A 304 6.26 13.79 -7.54
C ASP A 304 4.98 13.75 -8.40
N ASP A 305 5.03 14.33 -9.61
CA ASP A 305 3.97 14.11 -10.60
C ASP A 305 4.20 12.76 -11.28
N PHE A 306 3.67 11.70 -10.66
CA PHE A 306 3.83 10.36 -11.17
C PHE A 306 3.15 10.17 -12.54
N ASP A 307 2.12 10.94 -12.88
CA ASP A 307 1.49 10.86 -14.19
C ASP A 307 2.40 11.43 -15.28
N GLU A 308 3.05 12.57 -15.03
CA GLU A 308 4.09 13.09 -15.90
C GLU A 308 5.26 12.12 -16.01
N ARG A 309 5.77 11.64 -14.89
CA ARG A 309 6.85 10.67 -14.85
C ARG A 309 6.52 9.40 -15.64
N GLY A 310 5.29 8.90 -15.50
CA GLY A 310 4.77 7.76 -16.23
C GLY A 310 4.76 8.00 -17.75
N ARG A 311 4.33 9.19 -18.19
CA ARG A 311 4.35 9.59 -19.61
C ARG A 311 5.78 9.66 -20.16
N GLU A 312 6.72 10.22 -19.43
CA GLU A 312 8.14 10.27 -19.83
C GLU A 312 8.73 8.87 -20.01
N LEU A 313 8.52 7.99 -19.02
CA LEU A 313 9.01 6.60 -19.05
C LEU A 313 8.42 5.82 -20.23
N LYS A 314 7.13 6.04 -20.52
CA LYS A 314 6.48 5.48 -21.72
C LYS A 314 7.15 5.98 -22.99
N ALA A 315 7.29 7.29 -23.15
CA ALA A 315 7.89 7.90 -24.34
C ALA A 315 9.30 7.37 -24.60
N ALA A 316 10.12 7.29 -23.54
CA ALA A 316 11.48 6.73 -23.63
C ALA A 316 11.48 5.25 -24.07
N ARG A 317 10.56 4.44 -23.55
CA ARG A 317 10.43 3.03 -23.97
C ARG A 317 9.99 2.90 -25.42
N ASP A 318 9.04 3.70 -25.84
CA ASP A 318 8.50 3.65 -27.20
C ASP A 318 9.56 4.13 -28.22
N ALA A 319 10.34 5.16 -27.88
CA ALA A 319 11.50 5.58 -28.66
C ALA A 319 12.55 4.45 -28.80
N LYS A 320 12.87 3.75 -27.70
CA LYS A 320 13.79 2.60 -27.73
C LYS A 320 13.26 1.46 -28.60
N ARG A 321 11.95 1.19 -28.55
CA ARG A 321 11.29 0.17 -29.39
C ARG A 321 11.37 0.54 -30.87
N LYS A 322 11.13 1.81 -31.21
CA LYS A 322 11.25 2.31 -32.58
C LYS A 322 12.67 2.14 -33.11
N VAL A 323 13.69 2.60 -32.37
CA VAL A 323 15.11 2.42 -32.76
C VAL A 323 15.46 0.94 -32.96
N ARG A 324 14.93 0.04 -32.12
CA ARG A 324 15.14 -1.40 -32.28
C ARG A 324 14.46 -1.94 -33.53
N ALA A 325 13.24 -1.51 -33.84
CA ALA A 325 12.50 -1.90 -35.03
C ALA A 325 13.21 -1.42 -36.30
N ASP A 326 13.63 -0.15 -36.33
CA ASP A 326 14.35 0.43 -37.47
C ASP A 326 15.65 -0.34 -37.75
N LYS A 327 16.40 -0.70 -36.70
CA LYS A 327 17.61 -1.55 -36.83
C LYS A 327 17.34 -2.98 -37.32
N LEU A 328 16.15 -3.53 -37.09
CA LEU A 328 15.78 -4.86 -37.61
C LEU A 328 15.47 -4.75 -39.11
N VAL A 329 14.72 -3.72 -39.50
CA VAL A 329 14.42 -3.41 -40.91
C VAL A 329 15.70 -3.17 -41.70
N GLU A 330 16.66 -2.39 -41.17
CA GLU A 330 17.97 -2.16 -41.80
C GLU A 330 18.79 -3.45 -42.00
N ARG A 331 18.52 -4.49 -41.19
CA ARG A 331 19.18 -5.80 -41.26
C ARG A 331 18.44 -6.81 -42.14
N GLY A 332 17.33 -6.41 -42.78
CA GLY A 332 16.51 -7.30 -43.61
C GLY A 332 15.81 -8.41 -42.82
N LEU A 333 15.54 -8.18 -41.53
CA LEU A 333 14.82 -9.06 -40.61
C LEU A 333 13.45 -8.48 -40.27
#